data_AF-A0AAE9Y6C0-F1
#
_entry.id   AF-A0AAE9Y6C0-F1
#
_cell.length_a   1.000
_cell.length_b   1.000
_cell.length_c   1.000
_cell.angle_alpha   90.00
_cell.angle_beta   90.00
_cell.angle_gamma   90.00
#
_symmetry.space_group_name_H-M   'P 1'
#
loop_
_entity.id
_entity.type
_entity.pdbx_description
1 polymer ?
#
loop_
_entity_poly.entity_id
_entity_poly.type
_entity_poly.pdbx_seq_one_letter_code
_entity_poly.pdbx_strand_id
1 'polypeptide(L)'
;METVVEPTTAEAIERLAVALDDLQHAGVTPTSADDARGLIVALETQARRMRSVQVDLVEQIDRTATCVLDGHTSAKVMVRHLAQLSGAEAHRRAQCARALRTMPTVKASFASGRIGGCQVERIARAHANPRVRDAVEANEESFAAEAETNEYLAFDALVDD
;
A
#
# COMPACT_ATOMS: atom_id res chain seq x y z
N MET A 1 -18.99 -17.48 12.94
CA MET A 1 -19.48 -16.54 11.93
C MET A 1 -18.74 -16.90 10.66
N GLU A 2 -19.43 -17.53 9.72
CA GLU A 2 -18.82 -17.94 8.45
C GLU A 2 -18.43 -16.66 7.69
N THR A 3 -17.13 -16.47 7.48
CA THR A 3 -16.61 -15.31 6.76
C THR A 3 -17.05 -15.46 5.30
N VAL A 4 -18.11 -14.76 4.91
CA VAL A 4 -18.54 -14.71 3.51
C VAL A 4 -17.63 -13.72 2.78
N VAL A 5 -16.42 -14.18 2.45
CA VAL A 5 -15.58 -13.52 1.45
C VAL A 5 -16.18 -13.85 0.09
N GLU A 6 -16.26 -12.85 -0.80
CA GLU A 6 -16.73 -13.07 -2.16
C GLU A 6 -15.89 -14.19 -2.84
N PRO A 7 -16.52 -15.17 -3.53
CA PRO A 7 -15.83 -16.39 -3.96
C PRO A 7 -14.56 -16.16 -4.79
N THR A 8 -14.58 -15.20 -5.71
CA THR A 8 -13.42 -14.87 -6.56
C THR A 8 -12.25 -14.33 -5.73
N THR A 9 -12.56 -13.48 -4.75
CA THR A 9 -11.59 -12.92 -3.80
C THR A 9 -11.01 -14.01 -2.90
N ALA A 10 -11.84 -14.94 -2.42
CA ALA A 10 -11.39 -16.07 -1.60
C ALA A 10 -10.42 -16.98 -2.37
N GLU A 11 -10.76 -17.33 -3.62
CA GLU A 11 -9.90 -18.16 -4.49
C GLU A 11 -8.56 -17.46 -4.81
N ALA A 12 -8.57 -16.13 -4.99
CA ALA A 12 -7.34 -15.37 -5.21
C ALA A 12 -6.43 -15.37 -3.96
N ILE A 13 -7.01 -15.24 -2.76
CA ILE A 13 -6.27 -15.32 -1.50
C ILE A 13 -5.69 -16.72 -1.28
N GLU A 14 -6.45 -17.77 -1.59
CA GLU A 14 -5.99 -19.15 -1.47
C GLU A 14 -4.81 -19.43 -2.42
N ARG A 15 -4.89 -18.99 -3.69
CA ARG A 15 -3.77 -19.10 -4.63
C ARG A 15 -2.54 -18.32 -4.18
N LEU A 16 -2.73 -17.15 -3.56
CA LEU A 16 -1.62 -16.40 -2.96
C LEU A 16 -0.97 -17.17 -1.80
N ALA A 17 -1.77 -17.83 -0.96
CA ALA A 17 -1.24 -18.66 0.13
C ALA A 17 -0.40 -19.82 -0.40
N VAL A 18 -0.88 -20.55 -1.41
CA VAL A 18 -0.11 -21.63 -2.07
C VAL A 18 1.20 -21.10 -2.65
N ALA A 19 1.18 -19.97 -3.35
CA ALA A 19 2.40 -19.38 -3.92
C ALA A 19 3.41 -18.94 -2.85
N LEU A 20 2.95 -18.51 -1.68
CA LEU A 20 3.81 -18.18 -0.55
C LEU A 20 4.43 -19.43 0.07
N ASP A 21 3.67 -20.52 0.20
CA ASP A 21 4.18 -21.80 0.68
C ASP A 21 5.26 -22.35 -0.27
N ASP A 22 5.02 -22.26 -1.59
CA ASP A 22 6.00 -22.64 -2.61
C ASP A 22 7.29 -21.81 -2.49
N LEU A 23 7.18 -20.49 -2.28
CA LEU A 23 8.33 -19.60 -2.10
C LEU A 23 9.12 -19.93 -0.82
N GLN A 24 8.41 -20.22 0.27
CA GLN A 24 9.03 -20.64 1.53
C GLN A 24 9.74 -21.99 1.40
N HIS A 25 9.14 -22.93 0.67
CA HIS A 25 9.72 -24.24 0.40
C HIS A 25 10.97 -24.15 -0.50
N ALA A 26 10.92 -23.31 -1.54
CA ALA A 26 12.06 -23.08 -2.44
C ALA A 26 13.24 -22.39 -1.73
N GLY A 27 12.95 -21.51 -0.77
CA GLY A 27 13.95 -20.70 -0.07
C GLY A 27 14.45 -19.52 -0.91
N VAL A 28 14.99 -18.49 -0.24
CA VAL A 28 15.46 -17.24 -0.86
C VAL A 28 16.95 -17.00 -0.55
N THR A 29 17.79 -17.98 -0.88
CA THR A 29 19.24 -17.91 -0.65
C THR A 29 19.95 -17.38 -1.90
N PRO A 30 20.46 -16.13 -1.89
CA PRO A 30 21.18 -15.60 -3.05
C PRO A 30 22.51 -16.32 -3.24
N THR A 31 22.85 -16.58 -4.50
CA THR A 31 24.11 -17.22 -4.93
C THR A 31 25.16 -16.23 -5.47
N SER A 32 24.75 -15.00 -5.74
CA SER A 32 25.60 -13.91 -6.22
C SER A 32 24.99 -12.54 -5.90
N ALA A 33 25.74 -11.46 -6.15
CA ALA A 33 25.24 -10.09 -5.99
C ALA A 33 24.10 -9.76 -6.98
N ASP A 34 24.18 -10.25 -8.21
CA ASP A 34 23.14 -10.05 -9.23
C ASP A 34 21.86 -10.81 -8.87
N ASP A 35 22.02 -12.03 -8.36
CA ASP A 35 20.92 -12.85 -7.84
C ASP A 35 20.25 -12.17 -6.63
N ALA A 36 21.05 -11.67 -5.67
CA ALA A 36 20.53 -10.89 -4.54
C ALA A 36 19.75 -9.66 -5.00
N ARG A 37 20.25 -8.91 -6.00
CA ARG A 37 19.55 -7.77 -6.58
C ARG A 37 18.22 -8.18 -7.21
N GLY A 38 18.23 -9.26 -7.99
CA GLY A 38 17.02 -9.81 -8.63
C GLY A 38 15.96 -10.21 -7.61
N LEU A 39 16.37 -10.93 -6.56
CA LEU A 39 15.50 -11.36 -5.46
C LEU A 39 14.93 -10.16 -4.70
N ILE A 40 15.75 -9.17 -4.34
CA ILE A 40 15.29 -7.95 -3.66
C ILE A 40 14.22 -7.26 -4.50
N VAL A 41 14.50 -6.99 -5.79
CA VAL A 41 13.55 -6.30 -6.66
C VAL A 41 12.25 -7.08 -6.81
N ALA A 42 12.33 -8.40 -7.02
CA ALA A 42 11.16 -9.25 -7.19
C ALA A 42 10.27 -9.29 -5.94
N LEU A 43 10.86 -9.55 -4.77
CA LEU A 43 10.12 -9.66 -3.50
C LEU A 43 9.54 -8.31 -3.07
N GLU A 44 10.32 -7.24 -3.16
CA GLU A 44 9.85 -5.89 -2.81
C GLU A 44 8.72 -5.44 -3.75
N THR A 45 8.78 -5.78 -5.04
CA THR A 45 7.68 -5.50 -5.98
C THR A 45 6.40 -6.19 -5.53
N GLN A 46 6.43 -7.47 -5.16
CA GLN A 46 5.23 -8.16 -4.68
C GLN A 46 4.75 -7.62 -3.32
N ALA A 47 5.66 -7.28 -2.41
CA ALA A 47 5.32 -6.66 -1.13
C ALA A 47 4.60 -5.32 -1.31
N ARG A 48 5.04 -4.47 -2.25
CA ARG A 48 4.38 -3.19 -2.58
C ARG A 48 2.98 -3.42 -3.15
N ARG A 49 2.83 -4.38 -4.06
CA ARG A 49 1.51 -4.74 -4.64
C ARG A 49 0.55 -5.22 -3.56
N MET A 50 1.00 -6.10 -2.66
CA MET A 50 0.19 -6.56 -1.53
C MET A 50 -0.16 -5.39 -0.59
N ARG A 51 0.79 -4.50 -0.31
CA ARG A 51 0.52 -3.30 0.48
C ARG A 51 -0.52 -2.39 -0.19
N SER A 52 -0.50 -2.25 -1.52
CA SER A 52 -1.53 -1.52 -2.26
C SER A 52 -2.91 -2.13 -2.05
N VAL A 53 -3.04 -3.45 -2.17
CA VAL A 53 -4.32 -4.16 -1.91
C VAL A 53 -4.80 -3.95 -0.47
N GLN A 54 -3.88 -3.97 0.51
CA GLN A 54 -4.22 -3.69 1.92
C GLN A 54 -4.71 -2.26 2.14
N VAL A 55 -4.11 -1.27 1.46
CA VAL A 55 -4.55 0.13 1.51
C VAL A 55 -5.90 0.30 0.81
N ASP A 56 -6.12 -0.37 -0.31
CA ASP A 56 -7.41 -0.38 -1.01
C ASP A 56 -8.52 -1.00 -0.16
N LEU A 57 -8.24 -2.07 0.59
CA LEU A 57 -9.20 -2.63 1.54
C LEU A 57 -9.61 -1.60 2.61
N VAL A 58 -8.66 -0.81 3.12
CA VAL A 58 -8.97 0.28 4.07
C VAL A 58 -9.89 1.32 3.42
N GLU A 59 -9.63 1.69 2.16
CA GLU A 59 -10.49 2.61 1.39
C GLU A 59 -11.90 2.04 1.21
N GLN A 60 -12.03 0.76 0.86
CA GLN A 60 -13.33 0.10 0.71
C GLN A 60 -14.11 0.11 2.03
N ILE A 61 -13.49 -0.32 3.13
CA ILE A 61 -14.14 -0.35 4.46
C ILE A 61 -14.61 1.04 4.89
N ASP A 62 -13.81 2.08 4.60
CA ASP A 62 -14.17 3.48 4.88
C ASP A 62 -15.34 3.94 4.02
N ARG A 63 -15.29 3.65 2.70
CA ARG A 63 -16.31 4.07 1.73
C ARG A 63 -17.66 3.39 1.94
N THR A 64 -17.67 2.10 2.30
CA THR A 64 -18.90 1.32 2.52
C THR A 64 -19.41 1.43 3.96
N ALA A 65 -18.67 2.10 4.84
CA ALA A 65 -18.94 2.15 6.29
C ALA A 65 -19.06 0.75 6.94
N THR A 66 -18.47 -0.30 6.37
CA THR A 66 -18.55 -1.68 6.90
C THR A 66 -17.99 -1.78 8.31
N CYS A 67 -17.01 -0.95 8.67
CA CYS A 67 -16.50 -0.88 10.04
C CYS A 67 -17.58 -0.53 11.07
N VAL A 68 -18.55 0.32 10.73
CA VAL A 68 -19.65 0.69 11.64
C VAL A 68 -20.62 -0.46 11.83
N LEU A 69 -20.88 -1.25 10.78
CA LEU A 69 -21.71 -2.46 10.86
C LEU A 69 -21.10 -3.52 11.79
N ASP A 70 -19.77 -3.57 11.84
CA ASP A 70 -18.99 -4.45 12.72
C ASP A 70 -18.80 -3.87 14.14
N GLY A 71 -19.30 -2.65 14.42
CA GLY A 71 -19.21 -2.00 15.73
C GLY A 71 -17.93 -1.19 15.96
N HIS A 72 -17.08 -1.03 14.95
CA HIS A 72 -15.88 -0.21 15.01
C HIS A 72 -16.16 1.24 14.60
N THR A 73 -15.47 2.19 15.24
CA THR A 73 -15.67 3.63 15.01
C THR A 73 -15.06 4.16 13.70
N SER A 74 -14.18 3.39 13.05
CA SER A 74 -13.59 3.74 11.75
C SER A 74 -12.88 2.55 11.12
N ALA A 75 -12.64 2.61 9.80
CA ALA A 75 -11.84 1.62 9.07
C ALA A 75 -10.44 1.44 9.67
N LYS A 76 -9.80 2.56 10.07
CA LYS A 76 -8.51 2.56 10.78
C LYS A 76 -8.55 1.70 12.05
N VAL A 77 -9.59 1.88 12.87
CA VAL A 77 -9.72 1.18 14.15
C VAL A 77 -9.99 -0.31 13.91
N MET A 78 -10.88 -0.65 12.98
CA MET A 78 -11.14 -2.04 12.59
C MET A 78 -9.86 -2.75 12.13
N VAL A 79 -9.14 -2.19 11.15
CA VAL A 79 -7.92 -2.79 10.62
C VAL A 79 -6.80 -2.85 11.66
N ARG A 80 -6.69 -1.85 12.56
CA ARG A 80 -5.75 -1.91 13.68
C ARG A 80 -5.96 -3.16 14.54
N HIS A 81 -7.20 -3.43 14.92
CA HIS A 81 -7.53 -4.54 15.81
C HIS A 81 -7.45 -5.89 15.11
N LEU A 82 -8.04 -6.02 13.91
CA LEU A 82 -8.08 -7.30 13.19
C LEU A 82 -6.73 -7.71 12.59
N ALA A 83 -5.90 -6.74 12.16
CA ALA A 83 -4.59 -7.03 11.56
C ALA A 83 -3.41 -6.84 12.53
N GLN A 84 -3.68 -6.72 13.85
CA GLN A 84 -2.66 -6.59 14.90
C GLN A 84 -1.63 -5.47 14.65
N LEU A 85 -2.09 -4.32 14.12
CA LEU A 85 -1.21 -3.21 13.75
C LEU A 85 -1.00 -2.25 14.92
N SER A 86 0.14 -1.56 14.91
CA SER A 86 0.31 -0.38 15.75
C SER A 86 -0.66 0.73 15.32
N GLY A 87 -0.95 1.66 16.24
CA GLY A 87 -1.78 2.82 15.92
C GLY A 87 -1.19 3.67 14.79
N ALA A 88 0.13 3.82 14.75
CA ALA A 88 0.84 4.59 13.72
C ALA A 88 0.73 3.91 12.34
N GLU A 89 0.90 2.60 12.27
CA GLU A 89 0.81 1.84 11.02
C GLU A 89 -0.62 1.85 10.45
N ALA A 90 -1.63 1.64 11.29
CA ALA A 90 -3.03 1.75 10.87
C ALA A 90 -3.37 3.18 10.40
N HIS A 91 -2.82 4.20 11.06
CA HIS A 91 -3.00 5.59 10.66
C HIS A 91 -2.39 5.88 9.28
N ARG A 92 -1.16 5.43 9.02
CA ARG A 92 -0.51 5.59 7.71
C ARG A 92 -1.31 4.93 6.59
N ARG A 93 -1.78 3.69 6.77
CA ARG A 93 -2.64 3.03 5.77
C ARG A 93 -3.92 3.82 5.49
N ALA A 94 -4.59 4.31 6.53
CA ALA A 94 -5.79 5.14 6.36
C ALA A 94 -5.50 6.48 5.68
N GLN A 95 -4.31 7.05 5.89
CA GLN A 95 -3.86 8.27 5.23
C GLN A 95 -3.59 8.02 3.74
N CYS A 96 -2.87 6.94 3.41
CA CYS A 96 -2.67 6.51 2.03
C CYS A 96 -4.01 6.26 1.33
N ALA A 97 -4.94 5.54 1.98
CA ALA A 97 -6.27 5.27 1.42
C ALA A 97 -7.03 6.55 1.06
N ARG A 98 -6.93 7.60 1.89
CA ARG A 98 -7.56 8.90 1.59
C ARG A 98 -6.85 9.65 0.46
N ALA A 99 -5.53 9.66 0.43
CA ALA A 99 -4.76 10.32 -0.63
C ALA A 99 -4.99 9.65 -2.00
N LEU A 100 -4.89 8.32 -2.06
CA LEU A 100 -5.08 7.54 -3.29
C LEU A 100 -6.52 7.57 -3.84
N ARG A 101 -7.48 8.09 -3.07
CA ARG A 101 -8.86 8.31 -3.55
C ARG A 101 -8.93 9.42 -4.59
N THR A 102 -8.11 10.46 -4.43
CA THR A 102 -8.04 11.61 -5.36
C THR A 102 -6.76 11.60 -6.20
N MET A 103 -5.89 10.61 -5.99
CA MET A 103 -4.62 10.43 -6.70
C MET A 103 -4.58 9.07 -7.46
N PRO A 104 -5.26 8.93 -8.61
CA PRO A 104 -5.32 7.70 -9.41
C PRO A 104 -4.02 7.25 -10.11
N THR A 105 -3.17 8.17 -10.58
CA THR A 105 -1.86 7.88 -11.18
C THR A 105 -0.89 7.29 -10.15
N VAL A 106 -0.74 7.91 -8.97
CA VAL A 106 0.05 7.38 -7.86
C VAL A 106 -0.51 6.04 -7.41
N LYS A 107 -1.84 5.91 -7.35
CA LYS A 107 -2.50 4.63 -7.04
C LYS A 107 -2.14 3.54 -8.04
N ALA A 108 -2.18 3.83 -9.33
CA ALA A 108 -1.83 2.87 -10.39
C ALA A 108 -0.35 2.46 -10.31
N SER A 109 0.55 3.42 -10.10
CA SER A 109 1.98 3.13 -9.89
C SER A 109 2.23 2.29 -8.65
N PHE A 110 1.51 2.53 -7.56
CA PHE A 110 1.63 1.71 -6.35
C PHE A 110 1.08 0.29 -6.54
N ALA A 111 -0.09 0.16 -7.17
CA ALA A 111 -0.74 -1.13 -7.43
C ALA A 111 0.09 -2.03 -8.37
N SER A 112 0.91 -1.43 -9.23
CA SER A 112 1.87 -2.15 -10.09
C SER A 112 3.19 -2.50 -9.38
N GLY A 113 3.46 -1.93 -8.21
CA GLY A 113 4.70 -2.10 -7.45
C GLY A 113 5.88 -1.23 -7.91
N ARG A 114 5.66 -0.30 -8.86
CA ARG A 114 6.71 0.60 -9.37
C ARG A 114 7.20 1.61 -8.32
N ILE A 115 6.31 2.05 -7.41
CA ILE A 115 6.68 2.95 -6.29
C ILE A 115 6.57 2.23 -4.94
N GLY A 116 7.41 2.62 -3.99
CA GLY A 116 7.49 2.03 -2.66
C GLY A 116 6.43 2.55 -1.68
N GLY A 117 6.11 1.75 -0.67
CA GLY A 117 5.17 2.15 0.40
C GLY A 117 5.60 3.43 1.13
N CYS A 118 6.89 3.60 1.39
CA CYS A 118 7.42 4.82 2.04
C CYS A 118 7.18 6.08 1.20
N GLN A 119 7.30 6.01 -0.12
CA GLN A 119 7.05 7.14 -1.03
C GLN A 119 5.55 7.49 -1.01
N VAL A 120 4.68 6.48 -1.07
CA VAL A 120 3.22 6.68 -0.97
C VAL A 120 2.84 7.28 0.39
N GLU A 121 3.44 6.81 1.48
CA GLU A 121 3.23 7.38 2.82
C GLU A 121 3.70 8.84 2.91
N ARG A 122 4.81 9.18 2.24
CA ARG A 122 5.31 10.55 2.15
C ARG A 122 4.39 11.48 1.36
N ILE A 123 3.84 11.01 0.24
CA ILE A 123 2.82 11.71 -0.55
C ILE A 123 1.56 11.90 0.29
N ALA A 124 1.09 10.84 0.93
CA ALA A 124 -0.11 10.89 1.78
C ALA A 124 0.06 11.83 2.98
N ARG A 125 1.29 11.97 3.49
CA ARG A 125 1.66 12.97 4.50
C ARG A 125 1.48 14.40 3.99
N ALA A 126 1.99 14.71 2.79
CA ALA A 126 1.81 16.01 2.16
C ALA A 126 0.32 16.29 1.88
N HIS A 127 -0.37 15.33 1.27
CA HIS A 127 -1.81 15.40 0.94
C HIS A 127 -2.70 15.71 2.15
N ALA A 128 -2.35 15.17 3.32
CA ALA A 128 -3.13 15.42 4.53
C ALA A 128 -3.09 16.88 5.00
N ASN A 129 -2.06 17.65 4.66
CA ASN A 129 -1.96 19.07 5.00
C ASN A 129 -2.92 19.90 4.12
N PRO A 130 -4.01 20.48 4.68
CA PRO A 130 -5.01 21.19 3.88
C PRO A 130 -4.47 22.39 3.11
N ARG A 131 -3.33 22.97 3.54
CA ARG A 131 -2.74 24.15 2.89
C ARG A 131 -2.11 23.85 1.53
N VAL A 132 -1.68 22.61 1.31
CA VAL A 132 -0.99 22.19 0.09
C VAL A 132 -1.70 21.04 -0.63
N ARG A 133 -2.82 20.54 -0.09
CA ARG A 133 -3.54 19.39 -0.64
C ARG A 133 -3.86 19.56 -2.13
N ASP A 134 -4.46 20.68 -2.51
CA ASP A 134 -4.86 20.92 -3.90
C ASP A 134 -3.64 20.98 -4.82
N ALA A 135 -2.51 21.53 -4.34
CA ALA A 135 -1.25 21.51 -5.07
C ALA A 135 -0.68 20.09 -5.19
N VAL A 136 -0.81 19.27 -4.14
CA VAL A 136 -0.37 17.86 -4.18
C VAL A 136 -1.19 17.06 -5.18
N GLU A 137 -2.51 17.24 -5.21
CA GLU A 137 -3.41 16.60 -6.17
C GLU A 137 -3.13 17.08 -7.60
N ALA A 138 -2.91 18.38 -7.80
CA ALA A 138 -2.59 18.94 -9.12
C ALA A 138 -1.23 18.47 -9.68
N ASN A 139 -0.28 18.09 -8.83
CA ASN A 139 1.06 17.63 -9.22
C ASN A 139 1.23 16.10 -9.10
N GLU A 140 0.14 15.35 -9.01
CA GLU A 140 0.17 13.91 -8.81
C GLU A 140 1.08 13.18 -9.81
N GLU A 141 0.98 13.48 -11.10
CA GLU A 141 1.75 12.80 -12.14
C GLU A 141 3.25 12.98 -11.95
N SER A 142 3.67 14.16 -11.48
CA SER A 142 5.07 14.43 -11.13
C SER A 142 5.50 13.60 -9.92
N PHE A 143 4.68 13.52 -8.86
CA PHE A 143 5.00 12.66 -7.72
C PHE A 143 5.17 11.20 -8.12
N ALA A 144 4.30 10.67 -8.99
CA ALA A 144 4.42 9.31 -9.49
C ALA A 144 5.72 9.13 -10.28
N ALA A 145 6.00 10.01 -11.25
CA ALA A 145 7.21 9.92 -12.08
C ALA A 145 8.51 10.02 -11.25
N GLU A 146 8.57 10.96 -10.32
CA GLU A 146 9.73 11.16 -9.45
C GLU A 146 9.92 9.98 -8.49
N ALA A 147 8.84 9.42 -7.96
CA ALA A 147 8.90 8.24 -7.09
C ALA A 147 9.35 6.97 -7.85
N GLU A 148 9.02 6.84 -9.14
CA GLU A 148 9.46 5.70 -9.96
C GLU A 148 10.95 5.77 -10.33
N THR A 149 11.50 6.98 -10.42
CA THR A 149 12.85 7.20 -10.95
C THR A 149 13.90 7.40 -9.86
N ASN A 150 13.52 8.00 -8.73
CA ASN A 150 14.46 8.39 -7.68
C ASN A 150 14.50 7.41 -6.51
N GLU A 151 15.67 7.33 -5.88
CA GLU A 151 15.79 6.76 -4.54
C GLU A 151 14.97 7.57 -3.52
N TYR A 152 14.57 6.92 -2.43
CA TYR A 152 13.66 7.50 -1.45
C TYR A 152 14.11 8.86 -0.91
N LEU A 153 15.40 9.05 -0.60
CA LEU A 153 15.89 10.31 -0.03
C LEU A 153 15.86 11.47 -1.02
N ALA A 154 16.17 11.20 -2.29
CA ALA A 154 16.07 12.21 -3.35
C ALA A 154 14.60 12.57 -3.60
N PHE A 155 13.72 11.58 -3.61
CA PHE A 155 12.28 11.81 -3.67
C PHE A 155 11.76 12.62 -2.47
N ASP A 156 12.14 12.28 -1.24
CA ASP A 156 11.66 12.94 -0.02
C ASP A 156 12.00 14.43 -0.01
N ALA A 157 13.22 14.78 -0.45
CA ALA A 157 13.66 16.17 -0.60
C ALA A 157 12.77 16.96 -1.58
N LEU A 158 12.40 16.37 -2.72
CA LEU A 158 11.51 17.01 -3.71
C LEU A 158 10.10 17.28 -3.18
N VAL A 159 9.63 16.53 -2.16
CA VAL A 159 8.32 16.76 -1.56
C VAL A 159 8.38 17.79 -0.42
N ASP A 160 9.58 18.15 0.07
CA ASP A 160 9.79 19.19 1.08
C ASP A 160 9.98 20.59 0.47
N ASP A 161 10.43 20.67 -0.78
CA ASP A 161 10.55 21.91 -1.58
C ASP A 161 9.19 22.44 -2.07
#